data_AF-A0A508SRX3-F1
#
_entry.id   AF-A0A508SRX3-F1
#
_cell.length_a   1.000
_cell.length_b   1.000
_cell.length_c   1.000
_cell.angle_alpha   90.00
_cell.angle_beta   90.00
_cell.angle_gamma   90.00
#
_symmetry.space_group_name_H-M   'P 1'
#
loop_
_entity.id
_entity.type
_entity.pdbx_description
1 polymer ?
#
loop_
_entity_poly.entity_id
_entity_poly.type
_entity_poly.pdbx_seq_one_letter_code
_entity_poly.pdbx_strand_id
1 'polypeptide(L)'
;MAEETGLTTGIAHHGAARLPSVDIDGFNIELKDEDGFLGDRASKGAFRKILDRWRKPLRKSGEDPFGDEPSDKISKKKLDEMLVGDDTEASAVVHSAIEEFAQELAYVTRRFLKTKAWARTERIVVGGGFRESRLGELAIARTEIILKSEGFKGDIVPIRFHPDEAGLIGTLHLAPSWIFEAHDGVLAVDIGGTNIRCGVVETRWKKAPDLSKASVWKSELWRHADDEPTREGAVKRLVKMLKDLIAAAEAEDLKLAPFIGISCPGVVNEDGSIEKGAQNLPGNWQSSKFNLPASLVEAIPQIGDHDTAIVMHNDGVAQGLAEVPFMQDIERWGVLTIGTGLGNARYTNRRKENGKKENGKKENGKGDRKAKNGDENDKSEKKAKKADA
;
A
#
# COMPACT_ATOMS: atom_id res chain seq x y z
N MET A 1 25.29 31.39 -7.08
CA MET A 1 25.60 30.22 -6.25
C MET A 1 24.53 30.19 -5.17
N ALA A 2 23.37 29.61 -5.49
CA ALA A 2 22.26 29.53 -4.54
C ALA A 2 22.54 28.35 -3.61
N GLU A 3 22.52 28.59 -2.30
CA GLU A 3 22.62 27.55 -1.29
C GLU A 3 21.46 26.57 -1.45
N GLU A 4 21.78 25.30 -1.68
CA GLU A 4 20.86 24.18 -1.56
C GLU A 4 20.46 24.03 -0.08
N THR A 5 19.50 24.82 0.39
CA THR A 5 18.77 24.51 1.63
C THR A 5 17.71 23.45 1.32
N GLY A 6 18.16 22.26 0.93
CA GLY A 6 17.35 21.06 1.06
C GLY A 6 17.33 20.69 2.53
N LEU A 7 16.28 21.11 3.26
CA LEU A 7 16.01 20.66 4.63
C LEU A 7 15.63 19.16 4.60
N THR A 8 16.60 18.32 4.25
CA THR A 8 16.57 16.90 4.53
C THR A 8 16.93 16.77 6.00
N THR A 9 15.95 16.57 6.87
CA THR A 9 16.25 15.97 8.16
C THR A 9 16.91 14.63 7.84
N GLY A 10 18.20 14.45 8.16
CA GLY A 10 19.03 13.30 7.74
C GLY A 10 18.57 11.91 8.22
N ILE A 11 17.30 11.78 8.58
CA ILE A 11 16.57 10.60 9.04
C ILE A 11 16.02 9.79 7.85
N ALA A 12 15.48 10.44 6.81
CA ALA A 12 15.04 9.81 5.56
C ALA A 12 14.80 10.84 4.43
N HIS A 13 14.75 10.38 3.18
CA HIS A 13 14.39 11.19 2.02
C HIS A 13 12.89 11.08 1.70
N HIS A 14 12.30 12.17 1.21
CA HIS A 14 10.94 12.13 0.66
C HIS A 14 10.90 11.20 -0.57
N GLY A 15 9.78 10.51 -0.77
CA GLY A 15 9.59 9.63 -1.95
C GLY A 15 10.62 8.50 -2.10
N ALA A 16 11.41 8.19 -1.07
CA ALA A 16 12.52 7.25 -1.18
C ALA A 16 12.08 5.87 -1.69
N ALA A 17 12.82 5.33 -2.67
CA ALA A 17 12.58 3.98 -3.18
C ALA A 17 13.11 2.88 -2.24
N ARG A 18 14.03 3.22 -1.33
CA ARG A 18 14.57 2.30 -0.33
C ARG A 18 14.20 2.80 1.06
N LEU A 19 13.38 2.02 1.75
CA LEU A 19 12.93 2.27 3.13
C LEU A 19 13.63 1.32 4.11
N PRO A 20 13.51 1.53 5.44
CA PRO A 20 14.20 0.70 6.43
C PRO A 20 13.93 -0.79 6.29
N SER A 21 12.68 -1.19 6.03
CA SER A 21 12.25 -2.60 6.00
C SER A 21 12.00 -3.15 4.59
N VAL A 22 11.81 -2.29 3.59
CA VAL A 22 11.44 -2.69 2.22
C VAL A 22 12.14 -1.83 1.17
N ASP A 23 12.40 -2.41 0.01
CA ASP A 23 12.60 -1.67 -1.23
C ASP A 23 11.24 -1.54 -1.94
N ILE A 24 10.92 -0.37 -2.49
CA ILE A 24 9.72 -0.11 -3.29
C ILE A 24 10.10 -0.28 -4.76
N ASP A 25 9.52 -1.30 -5.41
CA ASP A 25 9.86 -1.67 -6.78
C ASP A 25 9.06 -0.89 -7.82
N GLY A 26 7.95 -0.28 -7.39
CA GLY A 26 7.10 0.55 -8.23
C GLY A 26 5.78 0.87 -7.55
N PHE A 27 5.19 1.99 -7.93
CA PHE A 27 3.88 2.45 -7.49
C PHE A 27 3.29 3.36 -8.58
N ASN A 28 2.00 3.70 -8.46
CA ASN A 28 1.29 4.51 -9.47
C ASN A 28 1.47 3.97 -10.89
N ILE A 29 1.25 2.66 -11.10
CA ILE A 29 1.28 2.10 -12.45
C ILE A 29 0.23 2.78 -13.34
N GLU A 30 0.71 3.53 -14.33
CA GLU A 30 -0.08 4.25 -15.32
C GLU A 30 -0.32 3.41 -16.59
N LEU A 31 -0.63 2.12 -16.44
CA LEU A 31 -1.03 1.31 -17.60
C LEU A 31 -2.34 1.83 -18.18
N LYS A 32 -2.41 1.83 -19.51
CA LYS A 32 -3.61 2.23 -20.26
C LYS A 32 -4.16 1.07 -21.09
N ASP A 33 -5.47 1.08 -21.30
CA ASP A 33 -6.15 0.32 -22.34
C ASP A 33 -6.87 1.29 -23.30
N GLU A 34 -7.76 0.77 -24.15
CA GLU A 34 -8.50 1.59 -25.12
C GLU A 34 -9.45 2.60 -24.43
N ASP A 35 -9.86 2.33 -23.19
CA ASP A 35 -10.86 3.11 -22.44
C ASP A 35 -10.23 4.12 -21.47
N GLY A 36 -8.90 4.14 -21.33
CA GLY A 36 -8.18 5.09 -20.48
C GLY A 36 -7.16 4.42 -19.55
N PHE A 37 -7.04 4.90 -18.31
CA PHE A 37 -6.18 4.26 -17.33
C PHE A 37 -6.81 2.96 -16.85
N LEU A 38 -6.02 1.89 -16.89
CA LEU A 38 -6.47 0.55 -16.55
C LEU A 38 -7.00 0.47 -15.11
N GLY A 39 -6.39 1.19 -14.17
CA GLY A 39 -6.80 1.22 -12.77
C GLY A 39 -8.21 1.79 -12.54
N ASP A 40 -8.71 2.63 -13.44
CA ASP A 40 -10.03 3.27 -13.29
C ASP A 40 -11.17 2.24 -13.33
N ARG A 41 -10.93 1.07 -13.95
CA ARG A 41 -11.86 -0.07 -14.01
C ARG A 41 -12.11 -0.72 -12.65
N ALA A 42 -11.20 -0.53 -11.69
CA ALA A 42 -11.28 -1.11 -10.36
C ALA A 42 -11.27 -0.03 -9.26
N SER A 43 -12.08 1.02 -9.47
CA SER A 43 -12.27 2.13 -8.53
C SER A 43 -13.64 2.08 -7.85
N LYS A 44 -13.84 2.87 -6.79
CA LYS A 44 -15.19 3.08 -6.20
C LYS A 44 -16.18 3.57 -7.25
N GLY A 45 -15.74 4.44 -8.16
CA GLY A 45 -16.56 4.94 -9.27
C GLY A 45 -16.98 3.83 -10.24
N ALA A 46 -16.06 2.92 -10.59
CA ALA A 46 -16.36 1.77 -11.44
C ALA A 46 -17.42 0.86 -10.82
N PHE A 47 -17.31 0.55 -9.53
CA PHE A 47 -18.33 -0.23 -8.82
C PHE A 47 -19.72 0.44 -8.93
N ARG A 48 -19.82 1.76 -8.76
CA ARG A 48 -21.10 2.48 -8.88
C ARG A 48 -21.67 2.43 -10.29
N LYS A 49 -20.82 2.50 -11.33
CA LYS A 49 -21.25 2.35 -12.73
C LYS A 49 -21.75 0.93 -13.02
N ILE A 50 -21.08 -0.09 -12.48
CA ILE A 50 -21.50 -1.49 -12.57
C ILE A 50 -22.88 -1.67 -11.92
N LEU A 51 -23.05 -1.20 -10.69
CA LEU A 51 -24.33 -1.26 -9.97
C LEU A 51 -25.46 -0.59 -10.78
N ASP A 52 -25.24 0.62 -11.29
CA ASP A 52 -26.24 1.33 -12.10
C ASP A 52 -26.59 0.56 -13.40
N ARG A 53 -25.62 -0.13 -14.00
CA ARG A 53 -25.85 -0.95 -15.19
C ARG A 53 -26.81 -2.10 -14.90
N TRP A 54 -26.69 -2.75 -13.74
CA TRP A 54 -27.58 -3.84 -13.34
C TRP A 54 -28.97 -3.36 -12.91
N ARG A 55 -29.08 -2.14 -12.38
CA ARG A 55 -30.37 -1.52 -12.05
C ARG A 55 -31.17 -1.07 -13.28
N LYS A 56 -30.48 -0.64 -14.35
CA LYS A 56 -31.12 -0.09 -15.57
C LYS A 56 -32.15 -1.02 -16.24
N PRO A 57 -31.90 -2.32 -16.43
CA PRO A 57 -32.91 -3.24 -16.95
C PRO A 57 -34.16 -3.29 -16.06
N LEU A 58 -33.98 -3.37 -14.74
CA LEU A 58 -35.10 -3.47 -13.79
C LEU A 58 -35.99 -2.23 -13.82
N ARG A 59 -35.41 -1.03 -13.92
CA ARG A 59 -36.15 0.22 -14.16
C ARG A 59 -37.00 0.22 -15.43
N LYS A 60 -36.66 -0.61 -16.43
CA LYS A 60 -37.40 -0.70 -17.70
C LYS A 60 -38.46 -1.80 -17.68
N SER A 61 -38.22 -2.89 -16.95
CA SER A 61 -39.06 -4.09 -16.95
C SER A 61 -39.92 -4.27 -15.71
N GLY A 62 -39.74 -3.43 -14.68
CA GLY A 62 -40.42 -3.51 -13.39
C GLY A 62 -40.04 -2.36 -12.47
N GLU A 63 -40.07 -2.60 -11.16
CA GLU A 63 -39.59 -1.66 -10.16
C GLU A 63 -38.13 -1.96 -9.82
N ASP A 64 -37.29 -0.92 -9.78
CA ASP A 64 -35.92 -1.04 -9.28
C ASP A 64 -35.97 -1.28 -7.77
N PRO A 65 -35.38 -2.37 -7.22
CA PRO A 65 -35.43 -2.65 -5.79
C PRO A 65 -34.73 -1.58 -4.93
N PHE A 66 -33.93 -0.72 -5.55
CA PHE A 66 -33.31 0.43 -4.88
C PHE A 66 -34.11 1.74 -5.06
N GLY A 67 -35.26 1.69 -5.74
CA GLY A 67 -36.09 2.84 -6.09
C GLY A 67 -35.37 3.85 -6.98
N ASP A 68 -35.80 5.10 -6.89
CA ASP A 68 -35.26 6.22 -7.69
C ASP A 68 -33.92 6.77 -7.16
N GLU A 69 -33.42 6.26 -6.03
CA GLU A 69 -32.18 6.75 -5.42
C GLU A 69 -30.99 6.52 -6.38
N PRO A 70 -30.24 7.56 -6.77
CA PRO A 70 -29.08 7.40 -7.64
C PRO A 70 -28.03 6.44 -7.06
N SER A 71 -27.43 5.61 -7.91
CA SER A 71 -26.51 4.54 -7.47
C SER A 71 -25.31 5.05 -6.67
N ASP A 72 -24.85 6.28 -6.93
CA ASP A 72 -23.77 6.96 -6.23
C ASP A 72 -24.17 7.50 -4.84
N LYS A 73 -25.47 7.66 -4.58
CA LYS A 73 -26.02 8.12 -3.29
C LYS A 73 -26.32 6.99 -2.32
N ILE A 74 -26.55 5.78 -2.82
CA ILE A 74 -26.78 4.59 -1.98
C ILE A 74 -25.57 4.34 -1.07
N SER A 75 -25.76 4.38 0.24
CA SER A 75 -24.67 4.15 1.20
C SER A 75 -24.11 2.73 1.11
N LYS A 76 -22.84 2.53 1.49
CA LYS A 76 -22.27 1.17 1.57
C LYS A 76 -23.05 0.29 2.54
N LYS A 77 -23.47 0.87 3.67
CA LYS A 77 -24.28 0.19 4.69
C LYS A 77 -25.58 -0.36 4.10
N LYS A 78 -26.29 0.44 3.30
CA LYS A 78 -27.52 0.01 2.61
C LYS A 78 -27.23 -1.13 1.62
N LEU A 79 -26.11 -1.09 0.89
CA LEU A 79 -25.72 -2.20 0.01
C LEU A 79 -25.41 -3.49 0.78
N ASP A 80 -24.74 -3.38 1.93
CA ASP A 80 -24.46 -4.53 2.80
C ASP A 80 -25.73 -5.12 3.42
N GLU A 81 -26.69 -4.26 3.83
CA GLU A 81 -28.00 -4.68 4.32
C GLU A 81 -28.79 -5.43 3.23
N MET A 82 -28.81 -4.90 2.00
CA MET A 82 -29.50 -5.53 0.86
C MET A 82 -28.86 -6.84 0.41
N LEU A 83 -27.53 -6.96 0.53
CA LEU A 83 -26.80 -8.18 0.20
C LEU A 83 -27.28 -9.38 1.03
N VAL A 84 -27.58 -9.18 2.32
CA VAL A 84 -27.97 -10.24 3.27
C VAL A 84 -29.45 -10.23 3.63
N GLY A 85 -30.23 -9.33 3.04
CA GLY A 85 -31.66 -9.15 3.33
C GLY A 85 -32.56 -10.14 2.59
N ASP A 86 -33.85 -10.10 2.94
CA ASP A 86 -34.87 -11.00 2.36
C ASP A 86 -35.35 -10.57 0.97
N ASP A 87 -35.04 -9.34 0.54
CA ASP A 87 -35.32 -8.89 -0.83
C ASP A 87 -34.37 -9.58 -1.81
N THR A 88 -34.86 -10.67 -2.39
CA THR A 88 -34.09 -11.52 -3.31
C THR A 88 -33.66 -10.77 -4.58
N GLU A 89 -34.44 -9.79 -5.05
CA GLU A 89 -34.11 -9.05 -6.27
C GLU A 89 -33.02 -8.02 -5.99
N ALA A 90 -33.14 -7.28 -4.87
CA ALA A 90 -32.09 -6.39 -4.39
C ALA A 90 -30.77 -7.15 -4.18
N SER A 91 -30.81 -8.29 -3.49
CA SER A 91 -29.65 -9.12 -3.21
C SER A 91 -29.01 -9.62 -4.51
N ALA A 92 -29.80 -10.09 -5.48
CA ALA A 92 -29.30 -10.54 -6.79
C ALA A 92 -28.57 -9.43 -7.57
N VAL A 93 -29.07 -8.19 -7.53
CA VAL A 93 -28.39 -7.03 -8.14
C VAL A 93 -27.05 -6.76 -7.46
N VAL A 94 -26.98 -6.80 -6.12
CA VAL A 94 -25.72 -6.58 -5.39
C VAL A 94 -24.72 -7.69 -5.69
N HIS A 95 -25.14 -8.95 -5.69
CA HIS A 95 -24.30 -10.09 -6.06
C HIS A 95 -23.75 -9.97 -7.49
N SER A 96 -24.58 -9.55 -8.44
CA SER A 96 -24.16 -9.33 -9.83
C SER A 96 -23.11 -8.23 -9.93
N ALA A 97 -23.29 -7.14 -9.18
CA ALA A 97 -22.31 -6.04 -9.14
C ALA A 97 -20.98 -6.48 -8.48
N ILE A 98 -21.02 -7.31 -7.45
CA ILE A 98 -19.83 -7.90 -6.82
C ILE A 98 -19.06 -8.78 -7.82
N GLU A 99 -19.76 -9.67 -8.52
CA GLU A 99 -19.12 -10.56 -9.51
C GLU A 99 -18.43 -9.76 -10.61
N GLU A 100 -19.14 -8.83 -11.24
CA GLU A 100 -18.58 -8.05 -12.33
C GLU A 100 -17.41 -7.17 -11.87
N PHE A 101 -17.50 -6.55 -10.68
CA PHE A 101 -16.38 -5.79 -10.15
C PHE A 101 -15.17 -6.69 -9.82
N ALA A 102 -15.40 -7.90 -9.31
CA ALA A 102 -14.33 -8.84 -9.02
C ALA A 102 -13.60 -9.31 -10.29
N GLN A 103 -14.33 -9.47 -11.40
CA GLN A 103 -13.76 -9.75 -12.73
C GLN A 103 -12.89 -8.60 -13.22
N GLU A 104 -13.34 -7.35 -13.08
CA GLU A 104 -12.56 -6.17 -13.42
C GLU A 104 -11.30 -6.03 -12.56
N LEU A 105 -11.42 -6.18 -11.24
CA LEU A 105 -10.26 -6.15 -10.35
C LEU A 105 -9.26 -7.28 -10.64
N ALA A 106 -9.74 -8.49 -10.97
CA ALA A 106 -8.89 -9.59 -11.40
C ALA A 106 -8.16 -9.25 -12.72
N TYR A 107 -8.88 -8.69 -13.69
CA TYR A 107 -8.28 -8.25 -14.95
C TYR A 107 -7.17 -7.22 -14.75
N VAL A 108 -7.44 -6.16 -13.98
CA VAL A 108 -6.44 -5.13 -13.66
C VAL A 108 -5.23 -5.75 -12.94
N THR A 109 -5.48 -6.59 -11.94
CA THR A 109 -4.42 -7.26 -11.18
C THR A 109 -3.52 -8.12 -12.06
N ARG A 110 -4.08 -8.90 -13.00
CA ARG A 110 -3.29 -9.70 -13.96
C ARG A 110 -2.39 -8.85 -14.83
N ARG A 111 -2.91 -7.72 -15.30
CA ARG A 111 -2.14 -6.80 -16.14
C ARG A 111 -0.98 -6.19 -15.35
N PHE A 112 -1.17 -5.86 -14.06
CA PHE A 112 -0.08 -5.45 -13.18
C PHE A 112 0.95 -6.57 -13.01
N LEU A 113 0.52 -7.79 -12.66
CA LEU A 113 1.41 -8.95 -12.46
C LEU A 113 2.26 -9.31 -13.70
N LYS A 114 1.84 -8.92 -14.90
CA LYS A 114 2.61 -9.08 -16.15
C LYS A 114 3.73 -8.03 -16.33
N THR A 115 3.72 -6.95 -15.57
CA THR A 115 4.78 -5.93 -15.62
C THR A 115 6.04 -6.43 -14.93
N LYS A 116 7.21 -5.90 -15.34
CA LYS A 116 8.50 -6.25 -14.72
C LYS A 116 8.55 -5.94 -13.22
N ALA A 117 7.96 -4.82 -12.80
CA ALA A 117 7.96 -4.38 -11.40
C ALA A 117 7.12 -5.30 -10.48
N TRP A 118 6.04 -5.88 -11.00
CA TRP A 118 5.12 -6.74 -10.24
C TRP A 118 5.30 -8.24 -10.52
N ALA A 119 6.27 -8.59 -11.35
CA ALA A 119 6.59 -9.99 -11.59
C ALA A 119 7.00 -10.67 -10.27
N ARG A 120 6.52 -11.90 -10.08
CA ARG A 120 6.80 -12.75 -8.91
C ARG A 120 6.30 -12.19 -7.58
N THR A 121 5.24 -11.39 -7.59
CA THR A 121 4.51 -11.01 -6.37
C THR A 121 3.84 -12.23 -5.76
N GLU A 122 4.06 -12.45 -4.46
CA GLU A 122 3.59 -13.63 -3.71
C GLU A 122 2.29 -13.36 -2.94
N ARG A 123 2.07 -12.10 -2.54
CA ARG A 123 0.84 -11.67 -1.86
C ARG A 123 0.45 -10.26 -2.26
N ILE A 124 -0.84 -10.03 -2.43
CA ILE A 124 -1.41 -8.71 -2.70
C ILE A 124 -2.36 -8.35 -1.58
N VAL A 125 -2.10 -7.23 -0.91
CA VAL A 125 -2.99 -6.64 0.08
C VAL A 125 -3.98 -5.74 -0.65
N VAL A 126 -5.27 -5.82 -0.33
CA VAL A 126 -6.29 -4.92 -0.87
C VAL A 126 -6.89 -4.07 0.25
N GLY A 127 -6.71 -2.76 0.13
CA GLY A 127 -7.20 -1.75 1.06
C GLY A 127 -8.04 -0.67 0.39
N GLY A 128 -8.05 0.51 0.98
CA GLY A 128 -8.90 1.63 0.58
C GLY A 128 -10.34 1.50 1.10
N GLY A 129 -11.10 2.58 1.00
CA GLY A 129 -12.45 2.65 1.58
C GLY A 129 -13.40 1.57 1.06
N PHE A 130 -13.20 1.03 -0.15
CA PHE A 130 -14.06 -0.04 -0.67
C PHE A 130 -13.99 -1.33 0.18
N ARG A 131 -12.83 -1.62 0.79
CA ARG A 131 -12.66 -2.80 1.65
C ARG A 131 -13.56 -2.77 2.89
N GLU A 132 -13.91 -1.60 3.42
CA GLU A 132 -14.61 -1.45 4.72
C GLU A 132 -15.96 -2.18 4.82
N SER A 133 -16.63 -2.46 3.69
CA SER A 133 -17.94 -3.09 3.65
C SER A 133 -17.86 -4.62 3.46
N ARG A 134 -18.91 -5.34 3.86
CA ARG A 134 -19.02 -6.80 3.60
C ARG A 134 -18.96 -7.09 2.10
N LEU A 135 -19.57 -6.22 1.32
CA LEU A 135 -19.48 -6.20 -0.14
C LEU A 135 -18.02 -6.16 -0.64
N GLY A 136 -17.17 -5.32 -0.04
CA GLY A 136 -15.77 -5.20 -0.40
C GLY A 136 -14.97 -6.47 -0.10
N GLU A 137 -15.24 -7.12 1.04
CA GLU A 137 -14.64 -8.41 1.39
C GLU A 137 -14.97 -9.49 0.38
N LEU A 138 -16.25 -9.60 -0.01
CA LEU A 138 -16.69 -10.59 -0.98
C LEU A 138 -16.08 -10.34 -2.36
N ALA A 139 -16.00 -9.08 -2.79
CA ALA A 139 -15.34 -8.73 -4.04
C ALA A 139 -13.87 -9.13 -4.05
N ILE A 140 -13.12 -8.86 -2.96
CA ILE A 140 -11.71 -9.24 -2.83
C ILE A 140 -11.55 -10.77 -2.85
N ALA A 141 -12.34 -11.48 -2.04
CA ALA A 141 -12.31 -12.94 -2.01
C ALA A 141 -12.67 -13.54 -3.37
N ARG A 142 -13.65 -12.95 -4.08
CA ARG A 142 -14.05 -13.41 -5.41
C ARG A 142 -12.95 -13.16 -6.45
N THR A 143 -12.30 -12.00 -6.41
CA THR A 143 -11.11 -11.71 -7.25
C THR A 143 -10.01 -12.73 -7.03
N GLU A 144 -9.74 -13.13 -5.78
CA GLU A 144 -8.76 -14.16 -5.47
C GLU A 144 -9.11 -15.50 -6.14
N ILE A 145 -10.37 -15.94 -6.05
CA ILE A 145 -10.85 -17.18 -6.67
C ILE A 145 -10.64 -17.14 -8.19
N ILE A 146 -10.98 -16.02 -8.85
CA ILE A 146 -10.79 -15.84 -10.29
C ILE A 146 -9.31 -15.93 -10.66
N LEU A 147 -8.43 -15.29 -9.89
CA LEU A 147 -7.00 -15.31 -10.18
C LEU A 147 -6.41 -16.70 -9.96
N LYS A 148 -6.83 -17.42 -8.90
CA LYS A 148 -6.41 -18.79 -8.61
C LYS A 148 -6.88 -19.77 -9.69
N SER A 149 -8.11 -19.63 -10.21
CA SER A 149 -8.59 -20.47 -11.32
C SER A 149 -7.81 -20.26 -12.62
N GLU A 150 -7.20 -19.07 -12.78
CA GLU A 150 -6.35 -18.72 -13.92
C GLU A 150 -4.84 -18.95 -13.64
N GLY A 151 -4.49 -19.63 -12.55
CA GLY A 151 -3.13 -20.08 -12.26
C GLY A 151 -2.26 -19.12 -11.44
N PHE A 152 -2.81 -18.04 -10.87
CA PHE A 152 -2.11 -17.26 -9.86
C PHE A 152 -1.92 -18.10 -8.58
N LYS A 153 -0.68 -18.20 -8.11
CA LYS A 153 -0.31 -19.02 -6.95
C LYS A 153 -0.19 -18.26 -5.64
N GLY A 154 -0.22 -16.92 -5.71
CA GLY A 154 -0.15 -16.08 -4.52
C GLY A 154 -1.50 -15.91 -3.86
N ASP A 155 -1.50 -15.14 -2.77
CA ASP A 155 -2.72 -14.82 -2.02
C ASP A 155 -3.15 -13.38 -2.26
N ILE A 156 -4.46 -13.16 -2.18
CA ILE A 156 -5.03 -11.81 -2.11
C ILE A 156 -5.77 -11.68 -0.80
N VAL A 157 -5.31 -10.76 0.03
CA VAL A 157 -5.82 -10.59 1.39
C VAL A 157 -6.29 -9.16 1.59
N PRO A 158 -7.32 -8.94 2.41
CA PRO A 158 -7.65 -7.60 2.85
C PRO A 158 -6.53 -6.99 3.70
N ILE A 159 -6.40 -5.67 3.64
CA ILE A 159 -5.62 -4.91 4.63
C ILE A 159 -6.20 -5.15 6.03
N ARG A 160 -5.31 -5.30 7.03
CA ARG A 160 -5.67 -5.63 8.42
C ARG A 160 -6.19 -4.41 9.17
N PHE A 161 -5.58 -3.27 8.93
CA PHE A 161 -5.96 -2.02 9.58
C PHE A 161 -7.20 -1.43 8.94
N HIS A 162 -7.95 -0.66 9.73
CA HIS A 162 -9.06 0.10 9.19
C HIS A 162 -8.57 1.00 8.05
N PRO A 163 -9.27 1.10 6.90
CA PRO A 163 -8.80 1.89 5.76
C PRO A 163 -8.48 3.34 6.12
N ASP A 164 -9.18 3.89 7.12
CA ASP A 164 -8.95 5.25 7.60
C ASP A 164 -7.68 5.42 8.44
N GLU A 165 -7.14 4.33 8.99
CA GLU A 165 -5.97 4.34 9.85
C GLU A 165 -4.72 3.85 9.13
N ALA A 166 -4.88 2.99 8.12
CA ALA A 166 -3.78 2.36 7.42
C ALA A 166 -2.78 3.37 6.81
N GLY A 167 -3.28 4.46 6.22
CA GLY A 167 -2.42 5.55 5.72
C GLY A 167 -1.57 6.16 6.83
N LEU A 168 -2.19 6.50 7.96
CA LEU A 168 -1.52 7.09 9.13
C LEU A 168 -0.49 6.13 9.74
N ILE A 169 -0.88 4.88 10.01
CA ILE A 169 -0.02 3.86 10.62
C ILE A 169 1.17 3.55 9.72
N GLY A 170 0.93 3.44 8.42
CA GLY A 170 1.97 3.13 7.45
C GLY A 170 3.07 4.18 7.38
N THR A 171 2.78 5.45 7.72
CA THR A 171 3.82 6.50 7.77
C THR A 171 4.92 6.22 8.80
N LEU A 172 4.67 5.41 9.84
CA LEU A 172 5.71 5.01 10.80
C LEU A 172 6.87 4.26 10.12
N HIS A 173 6.60 3.57 9.02
CA HIS A 173 7.60 2.77 8.30
C HIS A 173 8.41 3.60 7.28
N LEU A 174 8.17 4.91 7.19
CA LEU A 174 8.98 5.83 6.38
C LEU A 174 10.33 6.14 7.02
N ALA A 175 10.47 5.92 8.33
CA ALA A 175 11.67 6.19 9.09
C ALA A 175 12.11 4.97 9.92
N PRO A 176 13.40 4.87 10.31
CA PRO A 176 13.87 3.75 11.12
C PRO A 176 13.16 3.66 12.47
N SER A 177 12.67 2.48 12.87
CA SER A 177 11.81 2.37 14.06
C SER A 177 12.49 2.77 15.38
N TRP A 178 13.82 2.76 15.44
CA TRP A 178 14.59 3.16 16.64
C TRP A 178 14.40 4.65 17.00
N ILE A 179 14.03 5.51 16.06
CA ILE A 179 13.77 6.93 16.38
C ILE A 179 12.57 7.10 17.33
N PHE A 180 11.71 6.09 17.41
CA PHE A 180 10.50 6.09 18.22
C PHE A 180 10.69 5.45 19.60
N GLU A 181 11.86 4.90 19.92
CA GLU A 181 12.10 4.15 21.17
C GLU A 181 11.78 4.96 22.44
N ALA A 182 12.11 6.26 22.41
CA ALA A 182 11.94 7.17 23.54
C ALA A 182 10.62 7.96 23.51
N HIS A 183 9.69 7.60 22.63
CA HIS A 183 8.45 8.35 22.36
C HIS A 183 7.23 7.43 22.36
N ASP A 184 6.08 7.97 22.72
CA ASP A 184 4.82 7.23 22.77
C ASP A 184 4.10 7.22 21.41
N GLY A 185 4.22 8.31 20.66
CA GLY A 185 3.58 8.43 19.34
C GLY A 185 4.23 9.42 18.39
N VAL A 186 3.66 9.50 17.19
CA VAL A 186 4.06 10.42 16.11
C VAL A 186 2.84 11.14 15.57
N LEU A 187 3.05 12.30 14.94
CA LEU A 187 2.03 12.88 14.07
C LEU A 187 2.07 12.19 12.71
N ALA A 188 0.89 11.89 12.17
CA ALA A 188 0.72 11.35 10.84
C ALA A 188 -0.35 12.15 10.09
N VAL A 189 -0.15 12.31 8.79
CA VAL A 189 -1.08 12.97 7.89
C VAL A 189 -1.37 12.02 6.73
N ASP A 190 -2.66 11.84 6.43
CA ASP A 190 -3.15 11.12 5.27
C ASP A 190 -3.99 12.03 4.38
N ILE A 191 -3.40 12.41 3.25
CA ILE A 191 -4.00 13.30 2.27
C ILE A 191 -4.57 12.42 1.16
N GLY A 192 -5.88 12.50 0.96
CA GLY A 192 -6.58 11.86 -0.14
C GLY A 192 -7.16 12.89 -1.11
N GLY A 193 -7.67 12.39 -2.24
CA GLY A 193 -8.28 13.23 -3.27
C GLY A 193 -9.57 13.96 -2.83
N THR A 194 -10.18 13.61 -1.70
CA THR A 194 -11.38 14.31 -1.19
C THR A 194 -11.29 14.75 0.27
N ASN A 195 -10.34 14.18 1.03
CA ASN A 195 -10.24 14.41 2.46
C ASN A 195 -8.78 14.53 2.89
N ILE A 196 -8.53 15.26 3.97
CA ILE A 196 -7.27 15.26 4.73
C ILE A 196 -7.58 14.68 6.11
N ARG A 197 -6.81 13.69 6.53
CA ARG A 197 -6.83 13.15 7.88
C ARG A 197 -5.52 13.44 8.57
N CYS A 198 -5.58 13.85 9.83
CA CYS A 198 -4.41 13.93 10.70
C CYS A 198 -4.65 13.01 11.89
N GLY A 199 -3.58 12.47 12.48
CA GLY A 199 -3.71 11.73 13.72
C GLY A 199 -2.41 11.64 14.47
N VAL A 200 -2.54 11.26 15.74
CA VAL A 200 -1.43 10.81 16.56
C VAL A 200 -1.46 9.29 16.54
N VAL A 201 -0.38 8.68 16.07
CA VAL A 201 -0.23 7.23 16.02
C VAL A 201 0.67 6.80 17.17
N GLU A 202 0.14 6.00 18.09
CA GLU A 202 0.97 5.35 19.12
C GLU A 202 1.87 4.32 18.45
N THR A 203 3.17 4.42 18.68
CA THR A 203 4.13 3.47 18.08
C THR A 203 4.05 2.11 18.79
N ARG A 204 3.72 2.14 20.08
CA ARG A 204 3.76 0.99 21.00
C ARG A 204 5.06 0.20 20.89
N TRP A 205 6.16 0.90 20.59
CA TRP A 205 7.45 0.29 20.26
C TRP A 205 7.96 -0.64 21.36
N LYS A 206 7.80 -0.25 22.63
CA LYS A 206 8.16 -1.07 23.81
C LYS A 206 7.41 -2.42 23.88
N LYS A 207 6.22 -2.51 23.28
CA LYS A 207 5.43 -3.75 23.19
C LYS A 207 5.84 -4.58 21.96
N ALA A 208 6.13 -3.92 20.84
CA ALA A 208 6.51 -4.57 19.59
C ALA A 208 7.43 -3.63 18.76
N PRO A 209 8.76 -3.85 18.76
CA PRO A 209 9.72 -2.99 18.05
C PRO A 209 9.59 -2.97 16.52
N ASP A 210 8.85 -3.95 15.97
CA ASP A 210 8.48 -4.02 14.56
C ASP A 210 7.25 -3.16 14.22
N LEU A 211 6.66 -2.48 15.21
CA LEU A 211 5.48 -1.63 15.09
C LEU A 211 4.17 -2.38 14.77
N SER A 212 4.15 -3.71 14.87
CA SER A 212 2.95 -4.54 14.65
C SER A 212 1.78 -4.26 15.61
N LYS A 213 2.03 -3.49 16.68
CA LYS A 213 1.03 -3.09 17.69
C LYS A 213 0.66 -1.61 17.61
N ALA A 214 1.18 -0.87 16.62
CA ALA A 214 0.83 0.52 16.42
C ALA A 214 -0.68 0.71 16.24
N SER A 215 -1.19 1.86 16.68
CA SER A 215 -2.61 2.21 16.56
C SER A 215 -2.80 3.71 16.59
N VAL A 216 -3.89 4.19 16.00
CA VAL A 216 -4.27 5.61 16.07
C VAL A 216 -4.84 5.90 17.46
N TRP A 217 -4.23 6.83 18.20
CA TRP A 217 -4.75 7.32 19.48
C TRP A 217 -5.90 8.29 19.29
N LYS A 218 -5.67 9.27 18.41
CA LYS A 218 -6.64 10.33 18.08
C LYS A 218 -6.47 10.71 16.62
N SER A 219 -7.58 10.98 15.95
CA SER A 219 -7.57 11.46 14.57
C SER A 219 -8.62 12.53 14.33
N GLU A 220 -8.31 13.42 13.39
CA GLU A 220 -9.23 14.41 12.84
C GLU A 220 -9.36 14.17 11.33
N LEU A 221 -10.60 14.17 10.84
CA LEU A 221 -10.92 14.05 9.41
C LEU A 221 -11.54 15.35 8.92
N TRP A 222 -11.03 15.86 7.81
CA TRP A 222 -11.60 17.00 7.11
C TRP A 222 -11.89 16.65 5.65
N ARG A 223 -13.15 16.77 5.24
CA ARG A 223 -13.58 16.58 3.84
C ARG A 223 -13.40 17.87 3.05
N HIS A 224 -12.18 18.14 2.60
CA HIS A 224 -11.87 19.36 1.84
C HIS A 224 -12.71 19.51 0.56
N ALA A 225 -13.16 18.39 -0.03
CA ALA A 225 -14.03 18.41 -1.20
C ALA A 225 -15.39 19.09 -0.95
N ASP A 226 -15.83 19.18 0.31
CA ASP A 226 -17.10 19.82 0.66
C ASP A 226 -16.92 21.34 0.87
N ASP A 227 -15.68 21.82 1.04
CA ASP A 227 -15.34 23.22 1.36
C ASP A 227 -14.59 23.96 0.23
N GLU A 228 -14.13 23.23 -0.79
CA GLU A 228 -13.37 23.73 -1.97
C GLU A 228 -12.30 24.80 -1.65
N PRO A 229 -11.38 24.55 -0.70
CA PRO A 229 -10.45 25.56 -0.23
C PRO A 229 -9.39 25.91 -1.30
N THR A 230 -8.72 27.04 -1.15
CA THR A 230 -7.45 27.28 -1.86
C THR A 230 -6.35 26.39 -1.30
N ARG A 231 -5.23 26.25 -2.02
CA ARG A 231 -4.03 25.54 -1.52
C ARG A 231 -3.57 26.11 -0.17
N GLU A 232 -3.49 27.44 -0.07
CA GLU A 232 -3.08 28.14 1.15
C GLU A 232 -4.07 27.90 2.29
N GLY A 233 -5.38 27.90 1.97
CA GLY A 233 -6.43 27.56 2.93
C GLY A 233 -6.32 26.13 3.45
N ALA A 234 -6.02 25.17 2.56
CA ALA A 234 -5.83 23.77 2.91
C ALA A 234 -4.61 23.55 3.81
N VAL A 235 -3.46 24.16 3.48
CA VAL A 235 -2.26 24.10 4.32
C VAL A 235 -2.51 24.73 5.69
N LYS A 236 -3.17 25.89 5.74
CA LYS A 236 -3.52 26.54 7.01
C LYS A 236 -4.41 25.67 7.88
N ARG A 237 -5.41 24.99 7.29
CA ARG A 237 -6.29 24.08 8.03
C ARG A 237 -5.55 22.83 8.51
N LEU A 238 -4.70 22.24 7.68
CA LEU A 238 -3.83 21.11 8.04
C LEU A 238 -2.92 21.46 9.24
N VAL A 239 -2.24 22.61 9.18
CA VAL A 239 -1.42 23.11 10.30
C VAL A 239 -2.24 23.23 11.58
N LYS A 240 -3.46 23.75 11.48
CA LYS A 240 -4.36 23.86 12.64
C LYS A 240 -4.67 22.48 13.24
N MET A 241 -5.06 21.51 12.40
CA MET A 241 -5.36 20.14 12.85
C MET A 241 -4.14 19.50 13.55
N LEU A 242 -2.94 19.68 13.00
CA LEU A 242 -1.71 19.17 13.63
C LEU A 242 -1.42 19.84 14.97
N LYS A 243 -1.60 21.17 15.09
CA LYS A 243 -1.41 21.90 16.35
C LYS A 243 -2.44 21.49 17.42
N ASP A 244 -3.69 21.29 17.01
CA ASP A 244 -4.75 20.81 17.91
C ASP A 244 -4.43 19.39 18.44
N LEU A 245 -3.84 18.52 17.59
CA LEU A 245 -3.38 17.19 17.99
C LEU A 245 -2.15 17.23 18.91
N ILE A 246 -1.18 18.12 18.67
CA ILE A 246 -0.04 18.34 19.56
C ILE A 246 -0.52 18.77 20.95
N ALA A 247 -1.39 19.78 21.02
CA ALA A 247 -1.94 20.26 22.28
C ALA A 247 -2.73 19.17 23.02
N ALA A 248 -3.45 18.32 22.30
CA ALA A 248 -4.15 17.18 22.88
C ALA A 248 -3.17 16.13 23.45
N ALA A 249 -2.07 15.83 22.76
CA ALA A 249 -1.06 14.89 23.25
C ALA A 249 -0.34 15.42 24.50
N GLU A 250 0.02 16.71 24.52
CA GLU A 250 0.63 17.37 25.67
C GLU A 250 -0.29 17.36 26.90
N ALA A 251 -1.58 17.60 26.71
CA ALA A 251 -2.57 17.56 27.79
C ALA A 251 -2.70 16.19 28.45
N GLU A 252 -2.32 15.12 27.74
CA GLU A 252 -2.41 13.73 28.19
C GLU A 252 -1.02 13.13 28.49
N ASP A 253 0.02 13.98 28.57
CA ASP A 253 1.42 13.59 28.81
C ASP A 253 1.95 12.53 27.83
N LEU A 254 1.43 12.54 26.59
CA LEU A 254 1.85 11.63 25.52
C LEU A 254 3.06 12.22 24.82
N LYS A 255 4.22 11.57 24.96
CA LYS A 255 5.47 12.08 24.42
C LYS A 255 5.57 11.86 22.91
N LEU A 256 5.33 12.90 22.14
CA LEU A 256 5.44 12.86 20.67
C LEU A 256 6.91 12.86 20.23
N ALA A 257 7.24 12.02 19.24
CA ALA A 257 8.48 12.15 18.51
C ALA A 257 8.46 13.43 17.67
N PRO A 258 9.62 14.10 17.45
CA PRO A 258 9.72 15.26 16.58
C PRO A 258 9.70 14.84 15.11
N PHE A 259 8.63 14.16 14.70
CA PHE A 259 8.46 13.54 13.40
C PHE A 259 7.01 13.64 12.93
N ILE A 260 6.83 14.07 11.68
CA ILE A 260 5.56 14.04 10.97
C ILE A 260 5.71 13.16 9.73
N GLY A 261 4.97 12.06 9.71
CA GLY A 261 4.83 11.22 8.53
C GLY A 261 3.68 11.69 7.66
N ILE A 262 3.87 11.80 6.34
CA ILE A 262 2.84 12.28 5.41
C ILE A 262 2.64 11.26 4.29
N SER A 263 1.41 10.77 4.14
CA SER A 263 0.94 10.09 2.95
C SER A 263 0.20 11.09 2.06
N CYS A 264 0.66 11.25 0.81
CA CYS A 264 0.15 12.25 -0.11
C CYS A 264 0.00 11.69 -1.53
N PRO A 265 -1.08 12.01 -2.28
CA PRO A 265 -1.26 11.49 -3.62
C PRO A 265 -0.23 12.09 -4.57
N GLY A 266 0.24 11.27 -5.50
CA GLY A 266 1.16 11.68 -6.54
C GLY A 266 2.58 11.15 -6.39
N VAL A 267 3.45 11.63 -7.29
CA VAL A 267 4.88 11.31 -7.31
C VAL A 267 5.63 12.37 -6.50
N VAL A 268 6.17 11.96 -5.37
CA VAL A 268 6.92 12.82 -4.45
C VAL A 268 8.41 12.69 -4.77
N ASN A 269 9.07 13.81 -5.04
CA ASN A 269 10.50 13.88 -5.28
C ASN A 269 11.29 13.91 -3.96
N GLU A 270 12.60 13.68 -4.03
CA GLU A 270 13.49 13.66 -2.85
C GLU A 270 13.49 14.97 -2.05
N ASP A 271 13.24 16.10 -2.71
CA ASP A 271 13.13 17.44 -2.10
C ASP A 271 11.75 17.71 -1.47
N GLY A 272 10.80 16.78 -1.60
CA GLY A 272 9.43 16.92 -1.11
C GLY A 272 8.47 17.64 -2.07
N SER A 273 8.92 18.03 -3.27
CA SER A 273 8.02 18.53 -4.32
C SER A 273 7.15 17.40 -4.88
N ILE A 274 5.96 17.75 -5.38
CA ILE A 274 5.04 16.80 -6.01
C ILE A 274 5.09 17.00 -7.52
N GLU A 275 5.61 16.03 -8.27
CA GLU A 275 5.80 16.13 -9.72
C GLU A 275 4.46 16.04 -10.47
N LYS A 276 3.63 15.04 -10.12
CA LYS A 276 2.34 14.76 -10.77
C LYS A 276 1.41 13.95 -9.87
N GLY A 277 0.13 13.82 -10.26
CA GLY A 277 -0.84 12.94 -9.59
C GLY A 277 -1.59 13.58 -8.40
N ALA A 278 -1.48 14.90 -8.25
CA ALA A 278 -2.15 15.68 -7.21
C ALA A 278 -3.27 16.56 -7.79
N GLN A 279 -3.92 16.15 -8.89
CA GLN A 279 -4.95 16.97 -9.57
C GLN A 279 -6.23 17.12 -8.75
N ASN A 280 -6.48 16.20 -7.82
CA ASN A 280 -7.65 16.23 -6.93
C ASN A 280 -7.40 17.00 -5.63
N LEU A 281 -6.22 17.60 -5.45
CA LEU A 281 -5.90 18.38 -4.24
C LEU A 281 -6.31 19.85 -4.39
N PRO A 282 -6.61 20.55 -3.29
CA PRO A 282 -7.04 21.95 -3.34
C PRO A 282 -6.02 22.89 -4.00
N GLY A 283 -6.37 23.52 -5.12
CA GLY A 283 -5.47 24.41 -5.87
C GLY A 283 -4.40 23.64 -6.68
N ASN A 284 -3.17 24.18 -6.75
CA ASN A 284 -2.07 23.55 -7.51
C ASN A 284 -0.88 23.18 -6.61
N TRP A 285 -0.83 21.91 -6.21
CA TRP A 285 0.24 21.35 -5.38
C TRP A 285 1.45 20.89 -6.18
N GLN A 286 1.35 20.86 -7.52
CA GLN A 286 2.44 20.49 -8.44
C GLN A 286 3.29 21.70 -8.87
N SER A 287 3.00 22.87 -8.31
CA SER A 287 3.75 24.09 -8.61
C SER A 287 5.16 24.02 -8.03
N SER A 288 6.17 24.37 -8.82
CA SER A 288 7.56 24.51 -8.36
C SER A 288 7.76 25.56 -7.27
N LYS A 289 6.75 26.40 -6.98
CA LYS A 289 6.75 27.39 -5.91
C LYS A 289 6.13 26.88 -4.61
N PHE A 290 5.82 25.59 -4.53
CA PHE A 290 5.17 24.99 -3.37
C PHE A 290 5.88 23.72 -2.93
N ASN A 291 6.06 23.59 -1.62
CA ASN A 291 6.64 22.43 -0.98
C ASN A 291 5.94 22.24 0.36
N LEU A 292 5.08 21.21 0.46
CA LEU A 292 4.29 20.96 1.66
C LEU A 292 5.17 20.70 2.89
N PRO A 293 6.18 19.80 2.84
CA PRO A 293 7.09 19.60 3.97
C PRO A 293 7.71 20.90 4.48
N ALA A 294 8.24 21.75 3.61
CA ALA A 294 8.82 23.03 3.99
C ALA A 294 7.79 23.96 4.66
N SER A 295 6.57 24.06 4.12
CA SER A 295 5.50 24.86 4.73
C SER A 295 5.09 24.37 6.12
N LEU A 296 5.14 23.05 6.35
CA LEU A 296 4.82 22.48 7.66
C LEU A 296 5.95 22.66 8.67
N VAL A 297 7.21 22.53 8.25
CA VAL A 297 8.38 22.85 9.10
C VAL A 297 8.36 24.31 9.52
N GLU A 298 8.05 25.25 8.62
CA GLU A 298 7.92 26.68 8.97
C GLU A 298 6.81 26.91 10.01
N ALA A 299 5.68 26.20 9.87
CA ALA A 299 4.52 26.40 10.73
C ALA A 299 4.61 25.66 12.08
N ILE A 300 5.38 24.56 12.14
CA ILE A 300 5.60 23.67 13.29
C ILE A 300 7.11 23.36 13.36
N PRO A 301 7.94 24.33 13.75
CA PRO A 301 9.40 24.18 13.72
C PRO A 301 9.91 23.17 14.74
N GLN A 302 9.19 23.00 15.85
CA GLN A 302 9.58 22.11 16.94
C GLN A 302 8.37 21.32 17.45
N ILE A 303 8.64 20.09 17.92
CA ILE A 303 7.73 19.24 18.68
C ILE A 303 8.49 18.80 19.93
N GLY A 304 7.99 19.14 21.10
CA GLY A 304 8.79 19.09 22.33
C GLY A 304 10.01 20.00 22.21
N ASP A 305 11.18 19.52 22.64
CA ASP A 305 12.44 20.29 22.66
C ASP A 305 13.31 20.09 21.41
N HIS A 306 12.74 19.55 20.33
CA HIS A 306 13.49 19.13 19.14
C HIS A 306 12.88 19.65 17.84
N ASP A 307 13.75 19.92 16.86
CA ASP A 307 13.35 20.35 15.52
C ASP A 307 12.53 19.28 14.81
N THR A 308 11.45 19.69 14.18
CA THR A 308 10.51 18.78 13.50
C THR A 308 11.15 18.19 12.24
N ALA A 309 11.18 16.86 12.16
CA ALA A 309 11.44 16.12 10.94
C ALA A 309 10.15 15.78 10.19
N ILE A 310 10.16 15.90 8.87
CA ILE A 310 9.01 15.54 8.03
C ILE A 310 9.45 14.61 6.94
N VAL A 311 8.72 13.51 6.74
CA VAL A 311 8.92 12.61 5.61
C VAL A 311 7.60 12.38 4.92
N MET A 312 7.60 12.55 3.60
CA MET A 312 6.42 12.49 2.76
C MET A 312 6.60 11.42 1.69
N HIS A 313 5.59 10.61 1.48
CA HIS A 313 5.56 9.57 0.44
C HIS A 313 4.17 9.46 -0.18
N ASN A 314 4.08 8.71 -1.27
CA ASN A 314 2.85 8.40 -1.96
C ASN A 314 1.82 7.73 -1.01
N ASP A 315 0.55 8.09 -1.18
CA ASP A 315 -0.58 7.57 -0.43
C ASP A 315 -0.74 6.04 -0.51
N GLY A 316 -0.71 5.48 -1.71
CA GLY A 316 -0.76 4.03 -1.92
C GLY A 316 0.44 3.30 -1.33
N VAL A 317 1.62 3.93 -1.36
CA VAL A 317 2.83 3.42 -0.70
C VAL A 317 2.62 3.38 0.82
N ALA A 318 2.35 4.53 1.43
CA ALA A 318 2.20 4.62 2.87
C ALA A 318 1.10 3.68 3.38
N GLN A 319 -0.06 3.64 2.74
CA GLN A 319 -1.14 2.73 3.13
C GLN A 319 -0.70 1.26 3.09
N GLY A 320 0.06 0.83 2.09
CA GLY A 320 0.61 -0.52 2.03
C GLY A 320 1.60 -0.79 3.14
N LEU A 321 2.46 0.18 3.48
CA LEU A 321 3.50 0.01 4.50
C LEU A 321 2.96 -0.38 5.88
N ALA A 322 1.70 -0.08 6.21
CA ALA A 322 1.08 -0.56 7.44
C ALA A 322 1.14 -2.10 7.57
N GLU A 323 1.18 -2.84 6.45
CA GLU A 323 1.27 -4.29 6.44
C GLU A 323 2.69 -4.85 6.57
N VAL A 324 3.73 -4.00 6.56
CA VAL A 324 5.14 -4.44 6.64
C VAL A 324 5.37 -5.51 7.73
N PRO A 325 4.88 -5.35 8.98
CA PRO A 325 5.13 -6.35 10.03
C PRO A 325 4.52 -7.73 9.74
N PHE A 326 3.49 -7.79 8.91
CA PHE A 326 2.71 -8.99 8.59
C PHE A 326 3.07 -9.62 7.24
N MET A 327 4.01 -9.02 6.51
CA MET A 327 4.46 -9.47 5.19
C MET A 327 5.89 -10.03 5.23
N GLN A 328 6.54 -10.11 6.39
CA GLN A 328 7.94 -10.52 6.53
C GLN A 328 8.19 -12.01 6.20
N ASP A 329 7.14 -12.81 6.04
CA ASP A 329 7.21 -14.24 5.70
C ASP A 329 7.45 -14.52 4.21
N ILE A 330 7.34 -13.50 3.36
CA ILE A 330 7.48 -13.58 1.90
C ILE A 330 8.53 -12.59 1.39
N GLU A 331 9.02 -12.76 0.15
CA GLU A 331 10.02 -11.87 -0.42
C GLU A 331 9.38 -10.65 -1.07
N ARG A 332 8.31 -10.85 -1.83
CA ARG A 332 7.69 -9.82 -2.69
C ARG A 332 6.19 -9.74 -2.49
N TRP A 333 5.69 -8.55 -2.21
CA TRP A 333 4.27 -8.30 -2.00
C TRP A 333 3.85 -6.97 -2.61
N GLY A 334 2.55 -6.79 -2.79
CA GLY A 334 1.99 -5.54 -3.30
C GLY A 334 0.77 -5.10 -2.54
N VAL A 335 0.34 -3.87 -2.79
CA VAL A 335 -0.90 -3.30 -2.28
C VAL A 335 -1.71 -2.73 -3.43
N LEU A 336 -3.03 -2.89 -3.35
CA LEU A 336 -4.02 -2.20 -4.17
C LEU A 336 -4.95 -1.44 -3.24
N THR A 337 -5.10 -0.12 -3.43
CA THR A 337 -5.94 0.73 -2.58
C THR A 337 -7.12 1.26 -3.40
N ILE A 338 -8.33 0.78 -3.08
CA ILE A 338 -9.54 1.07 -3.85
C ILE A 338 -10.25 2.28 -3.22
N GLY A 339 -10.09 3.44 -3.84
CA GLY A 339 -10.69 4.72 -3.46
C GLY A 339 -11.35 5.42 -4.65
N THR A 340 -11.16 6.73 -4.75
CA THR A 340 -11.56 7.50 -5.94
C THR A 340 -10.91 6.95 -7.21
N GLY A 341 -9.63 6.59 -7.12
CA GLY A 341 -8.90 5.78 -8.11
C GLY A 341 -8.42 4.46 -7.51
N LEU A 342 -7.53 3.79 -8.24
CA LEU A 342 -6.82 2.60 -7.78
C LEU A 342 -5.35 2.94 -7.49
N GLY A 343 -5.03 3.19 -6.22
CA GLY A 343 -3.63 3.29 -5.79
C GLY A 343 -2.97 1.92 -5.80
N ASN A 344 -1.67 1.87 -6.06
CA ASN A 344 -0.93 0.62 -6.12
C ASN A 344 0.55 0.83 -5.78
N ALA A 345 1.14 -0.15 -5.10
CA ALA A 345 2.57 -0.20 -4.85
C ALA A 345 3.05 -1.65 -4.68
N ARG A 346 4.33 -1.92 -4.96
CA ARG A 346 4.97 -3.22 -4.81
C ARG A 346 6.27 -3.07 -4.02
N TYR A 347 6.49 -4.02 -3.13
CA TYR A 347 7.59 -4.05 -2.18
C TYR A 347 8.41 -5.34 -2.28
N THR A 348 9.70 -5.22 -2.05
CA THR A 348 10.61 -6.32 -1.72
C THR A 348 11.02 -6.17 -0.26
N ASN A 349 10.82 -7.20 0.56
CA ASN A 349 11.28 -7.17 1.95
C ASN A 349 12.81 -7.20 2.01
N ARG A 350 13.38 -6.31 2.84
CA ARG A 350 14.81 -6.28 3.09
C ARG A 350 15.16 -7.36 4.09
N ARG A 351 15.87 -8.39 3.64
CA ARG A 351 16.43 -9.39 4.56
C ARG A 351 17.53 -8.71 5.37
N LYS A 352 17.41 -8.72 6.70
CA LYS A 352 18.58 -8.48 7.55
C LYS A 352 19.57 -9.60 7.23
N GLU A 353 20.79 -9.24 6.83
CA GLU A 353 21.89 -10.19 6.75
C GLU A 353 22.21 -10.69 8.18
N ASN A 354 21.40 -11.61 8.69
CA ASN A 354 21.82 -12.44 9.80
C ASN A 354 22.91 -13.32 9.22
N GLY A 355 24.15 -13.01 9.55
CA GLY A 355 25.34 -13.73 9.11
C GLY A 355 25.18 -15.23 9.27
N LYS A 356 24.71 -15.90 8.21
CA LYS A 356 25.00 -17.31 7.99
C LYS A 356 26.47 -17.36 7.64
N LYS A 357 27.31 -17.45 8.67
CA LYS A 357 28.49 -18.30 8.56
C LYS A 357 27.95 -19.66 8.20
N GLU A 358 28.01 -19.99 6.92
CA GLU A 358 27.98 -21.37 6.48
C GLU A 358 29.03 -22.09 7.33
N ASN A 359 28.57 -22.90 8.27
CA ASN A 359 29.39 -23.93 8.87
C ASN A 359 29.76 -24.86 7.72
N GLY A 360 30.86 -24.53 7.05
CA GLY A 360 31.54 -25.40 6.13
C GLY A 360 31.84 -26.70 6.86
N LYS A 361 31.00 -27.69 6.64
CA LYS A 361 31.28 -29.07 6.99
C LYS A 361 32.49 -29.45 6.13
N LYS A 362 33.69 -29.31 6.70
CA LYS A 362 34.89 -29.98 6.21
C LYS A 362 34.60 -31.47 6.34
N GLU A 363 34.15 -32.10 5.26
CA GLU A 363 34.24 -33.54 5.11
C GLU A 363 35.71 -33.89 5.00
N ASN A 364 36.25 -34.40 6.11
CA ASN A 364 37.56 -35.05 6.14
C ASN A 364 37.54 -36.25 5.19
N GLY A 365 38.44 -36.25 4.22
CA GLY A 365 38.68 -37.38 3.34
C GLY A 365 39.07 -38.64 4.09
N LYS A 366 38.25 -39.67 3.92
CA LYS A 366 38.65 -41.09 3.87
C LYS A 366 37.98 -41.59 2.58
N GLY A 367 38.70 -41.86 1.49
CA GLY A 367 39.79 -42.80 1.44
C GLY A 367 39.23 -44.22 1.37
N ASP A 368 38.45 -44.53 0.33
CA ASP A 368 38.17 -45.92 -0.03
C ASP A 368 38.05 -46.11 -1.55
N ARG A 369 38.91 -47.02 -2.03
CA ARG A 369 39.12 -47.40 -3.42
C ARG A 369 37.89 -48.15 -3.93
N LYS A 370 37.26 -47.65 -4.99
CA LYS A 370 36.27 -48.42 -5.77
C LYS A 370 36.92 -48.88 -7.07
N ALA A 371 37.09 -50.20 -7.19
CA ALA A 371 37.42 -50.89 -8.42
C ALA A 371 36.35 -50.59 -9.49
N LYS A 372 36.80 -50.16 -10.67
CA LYS A 372 35.97 -49.98 -11.87
C LYS A 372 35.99 -51.28 -12.67
N ASN A 373 34.81 -51.88 -12.85
CA ASN A 373 34.49 -52.69 -14.02
C ASN A 373 33.64 -51.83 -14.96
N GLY A 374 33.93 -51.90 -16.26
CA GLY A 374 33.22 -51.22 -17.31
C GLY A 374 34.04 -51.23 -18.59
N ASP A 375 33.97 -52.35 -19.31
CA ASP A 375 34.33 -52.47 -20.72
C ASP A 375 33.61 -51.41 -21.56
N GLU A 376 34.32 -50.75 -22.47
CA GLU A 376 34.16 -50.99 -23.92
C GLU A 376 35.13 -50.15 -24.76
N ASN A 377 35.93 -50.89 -25.53
CA ASN A 377 36.33 -50.70 -26.92
C ASN A 377 37.31 -49.59 -27.38
N ASP A 378 38.49 -50.11 -27.75
CA ASP A 378 39.01 -50.14 -29.13
C ASP A 378 40.04 -49.05 -29.52
N LYS A 379 41.32 -49.42 -29.53
CA LYS A 379 42.08 -49.74 -30.76
C LYS A 379 43.58 -49.96 -30.52
N SER A 380 44.10 -51.02 -31.18
CA SER A 380 45.49 -51.22 -31.65
C SER A 380 46.58 -51.35 -30.56
N GLU A 381 47.55 -52.26 -30.60
CA GLU A 381 48.12 -53.08 -31.67
C GLU A 381 49.08 -54.13 -31.04
N LYS A 382 49.22 -55.27 -31.73
CA LYS A 382 50.43 -56.11 -31.86
C LYS A 382 50.89 -57.03 -30.70
N LYS A 383 50.74 -58.32 -31.05
CA LYS A 383 51.78 -59.37 -31.11
C LYS A 383 52.13 -60.14 -29.83
N ALA A 384 51.50 -61.30 -29.76
CA ALA A 384 52.14 -62.59 -30.02
C ALA A 384 52.93 -63.28 -28.90
N LYS A 385 52.41 -64.48 -28.61
CA LYS A 385 53.10 -65.78 -28.46
C LYS A 385 53.21 -66.35 -27.04
N LYS A 386 52.52 -67.50 -26.95
CA LYS A 386 52.96 -68.81 -26.43
C LYS A 386 53.09 -68.90 -24.90
N ALA A 387 52.77 -70.01 -24.27
CA ALA A 387 52.20 -71.30 -24.66
C ALA A 387 52.02 -72.09 -23.35
N ASP A 388 51.05 -73.00 -23.34
CA ASP A 388 51.03 -74.32 -22.71
C ASP A 388 51.46 -74.44 -21.22
N ALA A 389 50.71 -75.09 -20.33
CA ALA A 389 49.75 -76.18 -20.46
C ALA A 389 48.80 -76.19 -19.26
#